data_AF-A0A0C2CZ18-F1
#
_entry.id   AF-A0A0C2CZ18-F1
#
_cell.length_a   1.000
_cell.length_b   1.000
_cell.length_c   1.000
_cell.angle_alpha   90.00
_cell.angle_beta   90.00
_cell.angle_gamma   90.00
#
_symmetry.space_group_name_H-M   'P 1'
#
loop_
_entity.id
_entity.type
_entity.pdbx_description
1 polymer ?
#
loop_
_entity_poly.entity_id
_entity_poly.type
_entity_poly.pdbx_seq_one_letter_code
_entity_poly.pdbx_strand_id
1 'polypeptide(L)'
;MDSLPDVSVQHELSLKKRMDKRKAVNCDLVISCITSSDDELAHAALFRWMLERNKANLILQSKSPYVEQFLTHEISSGRGQRYLDLLWRFYEKAGHYDKAAMLLSRLADNENEEISLSQRFAYLSHAIICAQAGNDPKTKAMIQELRDKVEVAHIQLAIKECMDIRTPKQQELVKLLDGPILSLQVLLEKFAAPYGLHKVQLAIFHCANLYSEEPIMAVWENILQSEFKYEGEVSERLLCTLHELTGDPWWTQNEAGQRYIMEVGIAVVQAFLDSGAKFTPMERAKIAAICDSCVSMFSLDARAVSSQHLLQLDRHFSALHLRLTAMSS
;
A
#
# COMPACT_ATOMS: atom_id res chain seq x y z
N MET A 1 0.73 -64.85 -13.17
CA MET A 1 -0.62 -64.90 -12.57
C MET A 1 -1.00 -63.46 -12.30
N ASP A 2 -1.57 -62.80 -13.30
CA ASP A 2 -2.07 -61.43 -13.16
C ASP A 2 -3.45 -61.50 -12.52
N SER A 3 -3.54 -60.96 -11.31
CA SER A 3 -4.78 -60.84 -10.56
C SER A 3 -5.74 -59.91 -11.31
N LEU A 4 -6.79 -60.50 -11.90
CA LEU A 4 -7.91 -59.76 -12.50
C LEU A 4 -8.49 -58.80 -11.45
N PRO A 5 -8.71 -57.51 -11.77
CA PRO A 5 -9.33 -56.58 -10.85
C PRO A 5 -10.76 -57.03 -10.53
N ASP A 6 -11.09 -57.08 -9.25
CA ASP A 6 -12.39 -57.52 -8.72
C ASP A 6 -13.53 -56.71 -9.35
N VAL A 7 -14.30 -57.38 -10.21
CA VAL A 7 -15.39 -56.82 -11.02
C VAL A 7 -16.46 -56.18 -10.13
N SER A 8 -16.61 -56.64 -8.88
CA SER A 8 -17.56 -56.08 -7.91
C SER A 8 -17.19 -54.64 -7.51
N VAL A 9 -15.89 -54.37 -7.31
CA VAL A 9 -15.39 -53.04 -6.94
C VAL A 9 -15.55 -52.05 -8.09
N GLN A 10 -15.30 -52.48 -9.33
CA GLN A 10 -15.49 -51.64 -10.53
C GLN A 10 -16.97 -51.30 -10.79
N HIS A 11 -17.88 -52.24 -10.48
CA HIS A 11 -19.32 -52.04 -10.62
C HIS A 11 -19.87 -51.05 -9.57
N GLU A 12 -19.43 -51.15 -8.31
CA GLU A 12 -19.80 -50.21 -7.25
C GLU A 12 -19.28 -48.78 -7.51
N LEU A 13 -18.04 -48.64 -8.00
CA LEU A 13 -17.48 -47.35 -8.43
C LEU A 13 -18.28 -46.72 -9.59
N SER A 14 -18.73 -47.54 -10.54
CA SER A 14 -19.56 -47.11 -11.67
C SER A 14 -20.96 -46.66 -11.23
N LEU A 15 -21.58 -47.39 -10.29
CA LEU A 15 -22.87 -47.04 -9.70
C LEU A 15 -22.79 -45.74 -8.89
N LYS A 16 -21.76 -45.58 -8.06
CA LYS A 16 -21.53 -44.35 -7.28
C LYS A 16 -21.34 -43.14 -8.20
N LYS A 17 -20.54 -43.29 -9.26
CA LYS A 17 -20.33 -42.24 -10.28
C LYS A 17 -21.62 -41.88 -11.04
N ARG A 18 -22.49 -42.85 -11.33
CA ARG A 18 -23.82 -42.61 -11.92
C ARG A 18 -24.78 -41.91 -10.96
N MET A 19 -24.76 -42.27 -9.68
CA MET A 19 -25.57 -41.62 -8.65
C MET A 19 -25.14 -40.16 -8.42
N ASP A 20 -23.83 -39.90 -8.36
CA ASP A 20 -23.29 -38.55 -8.24
C ASP A 20 -23.64 -37.69 -9.46
N LYS A 21 -23.57 -38.28 -10.67
CA LYS A 21 -24.00 -37.62 -11.90
C LYS A 21 -25.50 -37.29 -11.91
N ARG A 22 -26.36 -38.20 -11.43
CA ARG A 22 -27.82 -37.94 -11.30
C ARG A 22 -28.12 -36.85 -10.27
N LYS A 23 -27.41 -36.85 -9.13
CA LYS A 23 -27.54 -35.78 -8.12
C LYS A 23 -27.14 -34.42 -8.69
N ALA A 24 -26.05 -34.36 -9.47
CA ALA A 24 -25.63 -33.13 -10.14
C ALA A 24 -26.70 -32.62 -11.12
N VAL A 25 -27.23 -33.49 -11.98
CA VAL A 25 -28.30 -33.14 -12.94
C VAL A 25 -29.56 -32.63 -12.23
N ASN A 26 -29.96 -33.24 -11.12
CA ASN A 26 -31.10 -32.77 -10.33
C ASN A 26 -30.83 -31.41 -9.66
N CYS A 27 -29.61 -31.16 -9.19
CA CYS A 27 -29.24 -29.85 -8.65
C CYS A 27 -29.31 -28.76 -9.72
N ASP A 28 -28.83 -29.03 -10.93
CA ASP A 28 -28.84 -28.05 -12.02
C ASP A 28 -30.27 -27.73 -12.48
N LEU A 29 -31.16 -28.73 -12.51
CA LEU A 29 -32.59 -28.57 -12.75
C LEU A 29 -33.26 -27.69 -11.69
N VAL A 30 -33.00 -27.96 -10.40
CA VAL A 30 -33.57 -27.17 -9.29
C VAL A 30 -33.06 -25.73 -9.33
N ILE A 31 -31.77 -25.52 -9.60
CA ILE A 31 -31.19 -24.18 -9.77
C ILE A 31 -31.91 -23.46 -10.91
N SER A 32 -32.03 -24.09 -12.08
CA SER A 32 -32.70 -23.50 -13.25
C SER A 32 -34.15 -23.11 -12.94
N CYS A 33 -34.92 -24.01 -12.31
CA CYS A 33 -36.31 -23.73 -11.95
C CYS A 33 -36.44 -22.54 -11.00
N ILE A 34 -35.61 -22.47 -9.96
CA ILE A 34 -35.64 -21.35 -9.00
C ILE A 34 -35.21 -20.06 -9.69
N THR A 35 -34.16 -20.07 -10.51
CA THR A 35 -33.69 -18.86 -11.22
C THR A 35 -34.70 -18.31 -12.22
N SER A 36 -35.64 -19.13 -12.70
CA SER A 36 -36.75 -18.71 -13.57
C SER A 36 -38.02 -18.31 -12.80
N SER A 37 -38.04 -18.43 -11.48
CA SER A 37 -39.16 -18.03 -10.62
C SER A 37 -39.01 -16.59 -10.12
N ASP A 38 -40.13 -15.93 -9.82
CA ASP A 38 -40.17 -14.60 -9.20
C ASP A 38 -40.29 -14.66 -7.66
N ASP A 39 -40.00 -15.81 -7.06
CA ASP A 39 -40.08 -16.02 -5.61
C ASP A 39 -38.78 -15.59 -4.92
N GLU A 40 -38.77 -14.39 -4.33
CA GLU A 40 -37.63 -13.84 -3.60
C GLU A 40 -37.09 -14.80 -2.52
N LEU A 41 -37.96 -15.49 -1.79
CA LEU A 41 -37.56 -16.38 -0.70
C LEU A 41 -36.89 -17.65 -1.24
N ALA A 42 -37.37 -18.17 -2.38
CA ALA A 42 -36.73 -19.30 -3.06
C ALA A 42 -35.31 -18.93 -3.54
N HIS A 43 -35.13 -17.74 -4.12
CA HIS A 43 -33.81 -17.23 -4.50
C HIS A 43 -32.89 -17.06 -3.28
N ALA A 44 -33.39 -16.47 -2.19
CA ALA A 44 -32.63 -16.29 -0.96
C ALA A 44 -32.19 -17.64 -0.36
N ALA A 45 -33.07 -18.64 -0.33
CA ALA A 45 -32.74 -19.99 0.12
C ALA A 45 -31.68 -20.65 -0.78
N LEU A 46 -31.80 -20.46 -2.09
CA LEU A 46 -30.82 -20.96 -3.06
C LEU A 46 -29.44 -20.33 -2.87
N PHE A 47 -29.37 -19.00 -2.71
CA PHE A 47 -28.11 -18.30 -2.51
C PHE A 47 -27.43 -18.72 -1.20
N ARG A 48 -28.17 -18.86 -0.10
CA ARG A 48 -27.62 -19.43 1.16
C ARG A 48 -27.04 -20.83 0.94
N TRP A 49 -27.80 -21.70 0.29
CA TRP A 49 -27.36 -23.06 -0.05
C TRP A 49 -26.10 -23.10 -0.92
N MET A 50 -25.96 -22.15 -1.86
CA MET A 50 -24.77 -22.00 -2.71
C MET A 50 -23.56 -21.52 -1.89
N LEU A 51 -23.75 -20.57 -0.98
CA LEU A 51 -22.68 -20.07 -0.10
C LEU A 51 -22.15 -21.16 0.83
N GLU A 52 -23.04 -21.94 1.44
CA GLU A 52 -22.67 -23.08 2.30
C GLU A 52 -21.82 -24.13 1.59
N ARG A 53 -21.88 -24.19 0.25
CA ARG A 53 -21.10 -25.11 -0.60
C ARG A 53 -19.95 -24.45 -1.34
N ASN A 54 -19.54 -23.25 -0.93
CA ASN A 54 -18.47 -22.48 -1.59
C ASN A 54 -18.71 -22.22 -3.08
N LYS A 55 -19.98 -22.11 -3.50
CA LYS A 55 -20.39 -21.83 -4.89
C LYS A 55 -20.67 -20.35 -5.13
N ALA A 56 -19.96 -19.45 -4.44
CA ALA A 56 -20.14 -17.99 -4.56
C ALA A 56 -19.99 -17.49 -6.00
N ASN A 57 -19.14 -18.13 -6.81
CA ASN A 57 -18.97 -17.79 -8.23
C ASN A 57 -20.27 -17.93 -9.05
N LEU A 58 -21.17 -18.86 -8.69
CA LEU A 58 -22.46 -18.99 -9.36
C LEU A 58 -23.41 -17.83 -9.02
N ILE A 59 -23.30 -17.29 -7.80
CA ILE A 59 -24.05 -16.09 -7.39
C ILE A 59 -23.56 -14.88 -8.18
N LEU A 60 -22.25 -14.74 -8.35
CA LEU A 60 -21.64 -13.65 -9.15
C LEU A 60 -22.04 -13.67 -10.64
N GLN A 61 -22.37 -14.85 -11.18
CA GLN A 61 -22.83 -15.02 -12.56
C GLN A 61 -24.35 -14.99 -12.69
N SER A 62 -25.07 -14.97 -11.57
CA SER A 62 -26.53 -14.99 -11.54
C SER A 62 -27.08 -13.68 -12.10
N LYS A 63 -28.09 -13.79 -12.97
CA LYS A 63 -28.86 -12.65 -13.49
C LYS A 63 -30.10 -12.35 -12.65
N SER A 64 -30.25 -13.01 -11.50
CA SER A 64 -31.39 -12.81 -10.62
C SER A 64 -31.41 -11.36 -10.09
N PRO A 65 -32.56 -10.67 -10.15
CA PRO A 65 -32.68 -9.31 -9.62
C PRO A 65 -32.59 -9.26 -8.09
N TYR A 66 -32.75 -10.40 -7.41
CA TYR A 66 -32.78 -10.50 -5.95
C TYR A 66 -31.40 -10.61 -5.30
N VAL A 67 -30.31 -10.71 -6.08
CA VAL A 67 -28.95 -10.91 -5.53
C VAL A 67 -28.53 -9.73 -4.65
N GLU A 68 -28.71 -8.49 -5.12
CA GLU A 68 -28.33 -7.28 -4.36
C GLU A 68 -29.13 -7.17 -3.05
N GLN A 69 -30.44 -7.39 -3.11
CA GLN A 69 -31.34 -7.36 -1.94
C GLN A 69 -30.98 -8.45 -0.93
N PHE A 70 -30.75 -9.68 -1.39
CA PHE A 70 -30.30 -10.78 -0.55
C PHE A 70 -28.98 -10.45 0.16
N LEU A 71 -27.96 -10.02 -0.59
CA LEU A 71 -26.65 -9.69 -0.02
C LEU A 71 -26.75 -8.58 1.02
N THR A 72 -27.49 -7.52 0.71
CA THR A 72 -27.70 -6.37 1.61
C THR A 72 -28.41 -6.79 2.90
N HIS A 73 -29.43 -7.65 2.81
CA HIS A 73 -30.13 -8.21 3.96
C HIS A 73 -29.23 -9.08 4.84
N GLU A 74 -28.37 -9.90 4.24
CA GLU A 74 -27.43 -10.76 4.97
C GLU A 74 -26.36 -9.94 5.70
N ILE A 75 -25.96 -8.79 5.12
CA ILE A 75 -25.04 -7.83 5.75
C ILE A 75 -25.70 -7.17 6.96
N SER A 76 -26.92 -6.65 6.81
CA SER A 76 -27.66 -6.00 7.91
C SER A 76 -28.02 -6.96 9.04
N SER A 77 -28.11 -8.27 8.74
CA SER A 77 -28.34 -9.34 9.72
C SER A 77 -27.07 -9.74 10.51
N GLY A 78 -25.96 -9.03 10.36
CA GLY A 78 -24.74 -9.22 11.16
C GLY A 78 -23.77 -10.31 10.66
N ARG A 79 -23.95 -10.85 9.45
CA ARG A 79 -23.05 -11.87 8.87
C ARG A 79 -21.90 -11.26 8.04
N GLY A 80 -21.63 -9.97 8.25
CA GLY A 80 -21.36 -8.95 7.22
C GLY A 80 -20.15 -9.09 6.29
N GLN A 81 -18.94 -9.40 6.78
CA GLN A 81 -17.73 -9.19 5.96
C GLN A 81 -17.67 -10.04 4.68
N ARG A 82 -17.96 -11.35 4.77
CA ARG A 82 -17.97 -12.24 3.59
C ARG A 82 -19.04 -11.87 2.55
N TYR A 83 -20.14 -11.25 2.99
CA TYR A 83 -21.21 -10.81 2.10
C TYR A 83 -20.89 -9.44 1.49
N LEU A 84 -20.21 -8.55 2.22
CA LEU A 84 -19.66 -7.31 1.68
C LEU A 84 -18.64 -7.58 0.57
N ASP A 85 -17.74 -8.55 0.80
CA ASP A 85 -16.76 -8.97 -0.21
C ASP A 85 -17.42 -9.56 -1.46
N LEU A 86 -18.50 -10.31 -1.27
CA LEU A 86 -19.26 -10.85 -2.38
C LEU A 86 -20.05 -9.76 -3.13
N LEU A 87 -20.56 -8.76 -2.42
CA LEU A 87 -21.38 -7.68 -2.97
C LEU A 87 -20.57 -6.76 -3.89
N TRP A 88 -19.38 -6.32 -3.50
CA TRP A 88 -18.57 -5.48 -4.40
C TRP A 88 -18.11 -6.26 -5.65
N ARG A 89 -17.79 -7.55 -5.50
CA ARG A 89 -17.47 -8.43 -6.64
C ARG A 89 -18.66 -8.62 -7.56
N PHE A 90 -19.87 -8.69 -7.01
CA PHE A 90 -21.10 -8.75 -7.79
C PHE A 90 -21.28 -7.46 -8.59
N TYR A 91 -21.13 -6.28 -7.97
CA TYR A 91 -21.20 -5.01 -8.67
C TYR A 91 -20.16 -4.88 -9.79
N GLU A 92 -18.92 -5.29 -9.54
CA GLU A 92 -17.87 -5.32 -10.55
C GLU A 92 -18.25 -6.22 -11.74
N LYS A 93 -18.75 -7.44 -11.48
CA LYS A 93 -19.17 -8.39 -12.53
C LYS A 93 -20.41 -7.92 -13.30
N ALA A 94 -21.31 -7.19 -12.66
CA ALA A 94 -22.48 -6.60 -13.27
C ALA A 94 -22.17 -5.30 -14.05
N GLY A 95 -20.95 -4.76 -13.95
CA GLY A 95 -20.55 -3.50 -14.59
C GLY A 95 -20.97 -2.25 -13.81
N HIS A 96 -21.45 -2.38 -12.58
CA HIS A 96 -21.79 -1.28 -11.67
C HIS A 96 -20.53 -0.81 -10.91
N TYR A 97 -19.54 -0.31 -11.65
CA TYR A 97 -18.23 0.03 -11.09
C TYR A 97 -18.27 1.18 -10.07
N ASP A 98 -19.21 2.11 -10.23
CA ASP A 98 -19.49 3.19 -9.29
C ASP A 98 -19.93 2.64 -7.91
N LYS A 99 -20.90 1.72 -7.89
CA LYS A 99 -21.37 1.06 -6.67
C LYS A 99 -20.24 0.25 -6.02
N ALA A 100 -19.45 -0.47 -6.83
CA ALA A 100 -18.31 -1.25 -6.33
C ALA A 100 -17.25 -0.35 -5.67
N ALA A 101 -16.85 0.73 -6.34
CA ALA A 101 -15.86 1.68 -5.81
C ALA A 101 -16.36 2.35 -4.51
N MET A 102 -17.63 2.75 -4.45
CA MET A 102 -18.21 3.35 -3.24
C MET A 102 -18.24 2.37 -2.07
N LEU A 103 -18.60 1.10 -2.32
CA LEU A 103 -18.63 0.08 -1.30
C LEU A 103 -17.22 -0.23 -0.78
N LEU A 104 -16.23 -0.38 -1.67
CA LEU A 104 -14.84 -0.61 -1.32
C LEU A 104 -14.22 0.56 -0.54
N SER A 105 -14.54 1.81 -0.92
CA SER A 105 -14.12 3.00 -0.17
C SER A 105 -14.66 2.97 1.27
N ARG A 106 -15.95 2.66 1.45
CA ARG A 106 -16.56 2.52 2.78
C ARG A 106 -15.97 1.37 3.59
N LEU A 107 -15.57 0.28 2.95
CA LEU A 107 -14.90 -0.85 3.61
C LEU A 107 -13.51 -0.45 4.11
N ALA A 108 -12.77 0.34 3.33
CA ALA A 108 -11.47 0.86 3.74
C ALA A 108 -11.58 1.86 4.90
N ASP A 109 -12.66 2.65 4.95
CA ASP A 109 -12.92 3.66 6.01
C ASP A 109 -13.55 3.06 7.29
N ASN A 110 -14.05 1.83 7.25
CA ASN A 110 -14.77 1.20 8.36
C ASN A 110 -13.90 1.11 9.62
N GLU A 111 -14.37 1.45 10.81
CA GLU A 111 -13.56 1.38 12.05
C GLU A 111 -13.36 -0.04 12.61
N ASN A 112 -13.89 -1.08 11.94
CA ASN A 112 -13.76 -2.47 12.39
C ASN A 112 -12.30 -2.95 12.46
N GLU A 113 -11.81 -3.19 13.67
CA GLU A 113 -10.45 -3.64 13.97
C GLU A 113 -10.11 -5.04 13.41
N GLU A 114 -11.12 -5.86 13.06
CA GLU A 114 -10.91 -7.16 12.43
C GLU A 114 -10.42 -7.05 10.97
N ILE A 115 -10.57 -5.87 10.35
CA ILE A 115 -10.09 -5.62 8.99
C ILE A 115 -8.68 -5.06 9.07
N SER A 116 -7.70 -5.87 8.65
CA SER A 116 -6.29 -5.49 8.66
C SER A 116 -5.97 -4.32 7.74
N LEU A 117 -4.88 -3.60 8.03
CA LEU A 117 -4.40 -2.52 7.17
C LEU A 117 -4.11 -3.01 5.75
N SER A 118 -3.51 -4.19 5.60
CA SER A 118 -3.25 -4.79 4.28
C SER A 118 -4.54 -5.03 3.50
N GLN A 119 -5.61 -5.46 4.17
CA GLN A 119 -6.91 -5.66 3.52
C GLN A 119 -7.54 -4.31 3.11
N ARG A 120 -7.40 -3.26 3.92
CA ARG A 120 -7.85 -1.90 3.59
C ARG A 120 -7.11 -1.32 2.40
N PHE A 121 -5.80 -1.52 2.35
CA PHE A 121 -4.97 -1.15 1.21
C PHE A 121 -5.44 -1.83 -0.07
N ALA A 122 -5.78 -3.12 -0.01
CA ALA A 122 -6.35 -3.85 -1.14
C ALA A 122 -7.71 -3.29 -1.55
N TYR A 123 -8.58 -2.94 -0.59
CA TYR A 123 -9.87 -2.31 -0.88
C TYR A 123 -9.72 -0.95 -1.58
N LEU A 124 -8.85 -0.07 -1.08
CA LEU A 124 -8.58 1.22 -1.72
C LEU A 124 -8.02 1.05 -3.14
N SER A 125 -7.03 0.17 -3.30
CA SER A 125 -6.42 -0.12 -4.60
C SER A 125 -7.45 -0.62 -5.61
N HIS A 126 -8.34 -1.53 -5.18
CA HIS A 126 -9.40 -2.06 -6.04
C HIS A 126 -10.49 -1.00 -6.30
N ALA A 127 -10.81 -0.16 -5.31
CA ALA A 127 -11.75 0.94 -5.49
C ALA A 127 -11.30 1.90 -6.59
N ILE A 128 -9.99 2.20 -6.68
CA ILE A 128 -9.41 3.02 -7.75
C ILE A 128 -9.61 2.35 -9.12
N ILE A 129 -9.35 1.04 -9.23
CA ILE A 129 -9.54 0.28 -10.48
C ILE A 129 -11.01 0.35 -10.93
N CYS A 130 -11.96 0.10 -10.02
CA CYS A 130 -13.38 0.23 -10.33
C CYS A 130 -13.76 1.67 -10.72
N ALA A 131 -13.32 2.67 -9.95
CA ALA A 131 -13.62 4.07 -10.21
C ALA A 131 -13.09 4.54 -11.58
N GLN A 132 -11.94 4.03 -12.02
CA GLN A 132 -11.37 4.31 -13.34
C GLN A 132 -12.12 3.61 -14.48
N ALA A 133 -12.67 2.42 -14.24
CA ALA A 133 -13.50 1.71 -15.21
C ALA A 133 -14.85 2.42 -15.44
N GLY A 134 -15.39 3.10 -14.43
CA GLY A 134 -16.53 3.99 -14.55
C GLY A 134 -16.14 5.32 -15.20
N ASN A 135 -16.31 5.45 -16.51
CA ASN A 135 -15.91 6.61 -17.33
C ASN A 135 -16.70 7.92 -17.06
N ASP A 136 -17.08 8.20 -15.81
CA ASP A 136 -17.79 9.41 -15.37
C ASP A 136 -16.78 10.49 -14.92
N PRO A 137 -16.87 11.74 -15.41
CA PRO A 137 -16.09 12.86 -14.89
C PRO A 137 -16.20 13.06 -13.37
N LYS A 138 -17.35 12.70 -12.76
CA LYS A 138 -17.60 12.82 -11.32
C LYS A 138 -16.69 11.93 -10.48
N THR A 139 -16.19 10.82 -11.03
CA THR A 139 -15.32 9.88 -10.32
C THR A 139 -13.90 10.42 -10.15
N LYS A 140 -13.49 11.49 -10.85
CA LYS A 140 -12.12 12.04 -10.73
C LYS A 140 -11.77 12.50 -9.33
N ALA A 141 -12.68 13.21 -8.66
CA ALA A 141 -12.47 13.67 -7.28
C ALA A 141 -12.36 12.48 -6.31
N MET A 142 -13.22 11.47 -6.49
CA MET A 142 -13.17 10.23 -5.72
C MET A 142 -11.87 9.46 -5.93
N ILE A 143 -11.38 9.37 -7.17
CA ILE A 143 -10.10 8.72 -7.48
C ILE A 143 -8.95 9.43 -6.76
N GLN A 144 -8.95 10.77 -6.73
CA GLN A 144 -7.93 11.52 -6.01
C GLN A 144 -8.00 11.24 -4.51
N GLU A 145 -9.19 11.33 -3.90
CA GLU A 145 -9.37 11.01 -2.48
C GLU A 145 -8.90 9.59 -2.13
N LEU A 146 -9.20 8.61 -2.98
CA LEU A 146 -8.73 7.22 -2.80
C LEU A 146 -7.21 7.12 -2.90
N ARG A 147 -6.57 7.86 -3.81
CA ARG A 147 -5.10 7.88 -3.94
C ARG A 147 -4.45 8.49 -2.72
N ASP A 148 -4.97 9.62 -2.24
CA ASP A 148 -4.48 10.28 -1.03
C ASP A 148 -4.56 9.32 0.17
N LYS A 149 -5.67 8.56 0.31
CA LYS A 149 -5.81 7.51 1.33
C LYS A 149 -4.83 6.35 1.16
N VAL A 150 -4.55 5.94 -0.07
CA VAL A 150 -3.54 4.90 -0.36
C VAL A 150 -2.15 5.36 0.10
N GLU A 151 -1.78 6.62 -0.14
CA GLU A 151 -0.49 7.17 0.32
C GLU A 151 -0.38 7.13 1.85
N VAL A 152 -1.42 7.56 2.58
CA VAL A 152 -1.44 7.49 4.05
C VAL A 152 -1.36 6.04 4.54
N ALA A 153 -2.12 5.12 3.92
CA ALA A 153 -2.08 3.70 4.27
C ALA A 153 -0.70 3.07 4.02
N HIS A 154 0.00 3.49 2.96
CA HIS A 154 1.35 3.03 2.65
C HIS A 154 2.36 3.50 3.70
N ILE A 155 2.29 4.77 4.11
CA ILE A 155 3.10 5.31 5.21
C ILE A 155 2.84 4.53 6.51
N GLN A 156 1.58 4.26 6.82
CA GLN A 156 1.20 3.48 8.00
C GLN A 156 1.76 2.05 7.95
N LEU A 157 1.75 1.40 6.79
CA LEU A 157 2.32 0.07 6.59
C LEU A 157 3.84 0.09 6.80
N ALA A 158 4.54 1.09 6.25
CA ALA A 158 5.97 1.25 6.45
C ALA A 158 6.34 1.41 7.94
N ILE A 159 5.55 2.18 8.70
CA ILE A 159 5.72 2.27 10.16
C ILE A 159 5.56 0.90 10.82
N LYS A 160 4.50 0.16 10.47
CA LYS A 160 4.22 -1.17 11.02
C LYS A 160 5.38 -2.13 10.78
N GLU A 161 5.99 -2.09 9.59
CA GLU A 161 7.13 -2.94 9.22
C GLU A 161 8.43 -2.54 9.93
N CYS A 162 8.61 -1.27 10.28
CA CYS A 162 9.74 -0.80 11.08
C CYS A 162 9.61 -1.08 12.58
N MET A 163 8.43 -1.43 13.09
CA MET A 163 8.23 -1.65 14.52
C MET A 163 8.82 -2.98 15.00
N ASP A 164 9.79 -2.92 15.90
CA ASP A 164 10.33 -4.09 16.57
C ASP A 164 9.48 -4.46 17.80
N ILE A 165 8.86 -5.63 17.75
CA ILE A 165 7.88 -6.09 18.73
C ILE A 165 8.60 -6.78 19.91
N ARG A 166 9.14 -5.98 20.83
CA ARG A 166 9.86 -6.50 22.01
C ARG A 166 9.06 -6.44 23.31
N THR A 167 8.06 -5.56 23.37
CA THR A 167 7.26 -5.30 24.58
C THR A 167 5.75 -5.44 24.32
N PRO A 168 4.94 -5.76 25.35
CA PRO A 168 3.48 -5.78 25.22
C PRO A 168 2.89 -4.46 24.70
N LYS A 169 3.46 -3.32 25.13
CA LYS A 169 3.08 -2.00 24.63
C LYS A 169 3.32 -1.84 23.12
N GLN A 170 4.44 -2.37 22.61
CA GLN A 170 4.71 -2.35 21.16
C GLN A 170 3.76 -3.29 20.39
N GLN A 171 3.34 -4.41 20.99
CA GLN A 171 2.32 -5.28 20.39
C GLN A 171 0.98 -4.55 20.22
N GLU A 172 0.55 -3.79 21.22
CA GLU A 172 -0.67 -2.98 21.14
C GLU A 172 -0.56 -1.90 20.06
N LEU A 173 0.60 -1.25 19.94
CA LEU A 173 0.85 -0.25 18.91
C LEU A 173 0.85 -0.85 17.49
N VAL A 174 1.43 -2.03 17.30
CA VAL A 174 1.37 -2.74 16.00
C VAL A 174 -0.05 -3.16 15.67
N LYS A 175 -0.85 -3.60 16.66
CA LYS A 175 -2.28 -3.87 16.45
C LYS A 175 -3.05 -2.63 16.02
N LEU A 176 -2.76 -1.48 16.63
CA LEU A 176 -3.36 -0.20 16.24
C LEU A 176 -2.97 0.19 14.81
N LEU A 177 -1.71 -0.02 14.42
CA LEU A 177 -1.24 0.20 13.04
C LEU A 177 -1.85 -0.77 12.04
N ASP A 178 -2.20 -1.99 12.46
CA ASP A 178 -2.86 -2.98 11.60
C ASP A 178 -4.38 -2.79 11.51
N GLY A 179 -4.93 -1.74 12.11
CA GLY A 179 -6.35 -1.44 12.13
C GLY A 179 -6.77 -0.36 11.11
N PRO A 180 -7.66 0.58 11.51
CA PRO A 180 -8.08 1.70 10.68
C PRO A 180 -6.91 2.58 10.18
N ILE A 181 -7.11 3.25 9.05
CA ILE A 181 -6.15 4.22 8.51
C ILE A 181 -6.15 5.45 9.43
N LEU A 182 -5.01 5.72 10.06
CA LEU A 182 -4.81 6.78 11.03
C LEU A 182 -4.49 8.10 10.31
N SER A 183 -4.74 9.23 10.97
CA SER A 183 -4.34 10.52 10.43
C SER A 183 -2.81 10.67 10.44
N LEU A 184 -2.29 11.43 9.48
CA LEU A 184 -0.86 11.75 9.37
C LEU A 184 -0.29 12.34 10.67
N GLN A 185 -1.08 13.16 11.38
CA GLN A 185 -0.68 13.72 12.68
C GLN A 185 -0.49 12.63 13.74
N VAL A 186 -1.42 11.66 13.82
CA VAL A 186 -1.31 10.54 14.77
C VAL A 186 -0.10 9.66 14.40
N LEU A 187 0.10 9.38 13.11
CA LEU A 187 1.26 8.64 12.62
C LEU A 187 2.57 9.34 13.00
N LEU A 188 2.63 10.67 12.91
CA LEU A 188 3.79 11.45 13.28
C LEU A 188 4.05 11.43 14.80
N GLU A 189 3.06 11.83 15.59
CA GLU A 189 3.21 12.08 17.03
C GLU A 189 3.31 10.80 17.86
N LYS A 190 2.58 9.73 17.49
CA LYS A 190 2.56 8.49 18.26
C LYS A 190 3.59 7.46 17.80
N PHE A 191 4.04 7.54 16.55
CA PHE A 191 4.91 6.51 15.97
C PHE A 191 6.19 7.10 15.38
N ALA A 192 6.11 7.97 14.38
CA ALA A 192 7.31 8.36 13.64
C ALA A 192 8.31 9.16 14.50
N ALA A 193 7.85 10.12 15.31
CA ALA A 193 8.71 10.90 16.19
C ALA A 193 9.22 10.11 17.41
N PRO A 194 8.39 9.39 18.21
CA PRO A 194 8.87 8.67 19.40
C PRO A 194 9.84 7.53 19.10
N TYR A 195 9.74 6.92 17.92
CA TYR A 195 10.61 5.81 17.50
C TYR A 195 11.76 6.25 16.59
N GLY A 196 11.93 7.55 16.33
CA GLY A 196 13.02 8.06 15.50
C GLY A 196 12.97 7.56 14.05
N LEU A 197 11.76 7.33 13.51
CA LEU A 197 11.56 6.87 12.14
C LEU A 197 11.66 8.04 11.16
N HIS A 198 12.84 8.61 11.01
CA HIS A 198 13.04 9.87 10.28
C HIS A 198 12.57 9.82 8.81
N LYS A 199 12.80 8.70 8.11
CA LYS A 199 12.32 8.51 6.73
C LYS A 199 10.80 8.63 6.63
N VAL A 200 10.09 8.02 7.58
CA VAL A 200 8.64 8.10 7.68
C VAL A 200 8.19 9.53 8.02
N GLN A 201 8.90 10.24 8.89
CA GLN A 201 8.56 11.64 9.20
C GLN A 201 8.61 12.52 7.94
N LEU A 202 9.63 12.34 7.09
CA LEU A 202 9.72 13.03 5.80
C LEU A 202 8.58 12.66 4.85
N ALA A 203 8.24 11.37 4.74
CA ALA A 203 7.11 10.91 3.94
C ALA A 203 5.78 11.50 4.42
N ILE A 204 5.58 11.61 5.74
CA ILE A 204 4.40 12.26 6.34
C ILE A 204 4.33 13.74 5.97
N PHE A 205 5.42 14.49 6.07
CA PHE A 205 5.41 15.93 5.76
C PHE A 205 5.05 16.20 4.30
N HIS A 206 5.61 15.42 3.38
CA HIS A 206 5.25 15.51 1.98
C HIS A 206 3.79 15.12 1.73
N CYS A 207 3.31 13.99 2.28
CA CYS A 207 1.92 13.56 2.12
C CYS A 207 0.93 14.58 2.70
N ALA A 208 1.29 15.25 3.80
CA ALA A 208 0.49 16.32 4.39
C ALA A 208 0.57 17.66 3.63
N ASN A 209 1.44 17.76 2.61
CA ASN A 209 1.77 19.00 1.91
C ASN A 209 2.26 20.10 2.89
N LEU A 210 2.88 19.70 4.01
CA LEU A 210 3.39 20.55 5.08
C LEU A 210 4.88 20.83 4.86
N TYR A 211 5.19 21.76 3.96
CA TYR A 211 6.56 22.20 3.67
C TYR A 211 7.03 23.30 4.61
N SER A 212 7.01 23.03 5.92
CA SER A 212 7.64 23.94 6.89
C SER A 212 9.12 23.60 7.00
N GLU A 213 9.99 24.58 6.73
CA GLU A 213 11.44 24.42 6.74
C GLU A 213 11.96 23.94 8.10
N GLU A 214 11.44 24.49 9.20
CA GLU A 214 11.91 24.19 10.56
C GLU A 214 11.76 22.73 11.00
N PRO A 215 10.57 22.07 10.94
CA PRO A 215 10.42 20.67 11.32
C PRO A 215 11.16 19.72 10.38
N ILE A 216 11.23 20.06 9.09
CA ILE A 216 12.00 19.32 8.10
C ILE A 216 13.48 19.35 8.46
N MET A 217 14.04 20.54 8.68
CA MET A 217 15.44 20.71 9.06
C MET A 217 15.73 20.03 10.40
N ALA A 218 14.79 20.03 11.35
CA ALA A 218 14.93 19.29 12.60
C ALA A 218 15.00 17.78 12.40
N VAL A 219 14.20 17.20 11.49
CA VAL A 219 14.28 15.76 11.17
C VAL A 219 15.63 15.44 10.53
N TRP A 220 16.10 16.28 9.62
CA TRP A 220 17.41 16.12 9.00
C TRP A 220 18.55 16.26 10.00
N GLU A 221 18.51 17.26 10.88
CA GLU A 221 19.47 17.41 11.96
C GLU A 221 19.47 16.17 12.87
N ASN A 222 18.31 15.59 13.16
CA ASN A 222 18.23 14.34 13.94
C ASN A 222 18.81 13.13 13.18
N ILE A 223 18.57 13.00 11.87
CA ILE A 223 19.23 11.99 11.02
C ILE A 223 20.74 12.13 11.14
N LEU A 224 21.25 13.35 10.87
CA LEU A 224 22.67 13.67 10.94
C LEU A 224 23.25 13.35 12.32
N GLN A 225 22.65 13.87 13.39
CA GLN A 225 23.09 13.65 14.77
C GLN A 225 23.05 12.16 15.17
N SER A 226 22.07 11.39 14.69
CA SER A 226 22.00 9.96 14.97
C SER A 226 23.15 9.17 14.31
N GLU A 227 23.59 9.60 13.13
CA GLU A 227 24.76 9.04 12.45
C GLU A 227 26.07 9.48 13.11
N PHE A 228 26.15 10.71 13.63
CA PHE A 228 27.33 11.22 14.36
C PHE A 228 27.51 10.61 15.77
N LYS A 229 26.51 9.93 16.34
CA LYS A 229 26.60 9.31 17.68
C LYS A 229 27.43 8.02 17.72
N TYR A 230 27.74 7.42 16.59
CA TYR A 230 28.53 6.19 16.52
C TYR A 230 29.99 6.52 16.17
N GLU A 231 30.93 6.12 17.04
CA GLU A 231 32.37 6.14 16.71
C GLU A 231 32.65 5.06 15.63
N GLY A 232 32.66 5.48 14.36
CA GLY A 232 32.86 4.62 13.18
C GLY A 232 33.00 5.46 11.91
N GLU A 233 33.02 4.83 10.73
CA GLU A 233 33.01 5.53 9.44
C GLU A 233 31.64 6.20 9.18
N VAL A 234 31.40 7.33 9.88
CA VAL A 234 30.18 8.17 9.78
C VAL A 234 29.81 8.47 8.33
N SER A 235 30.82 8.65 7.48
CA SER A 235 30.65 8.98 6.07
C SER A 235 29.94 7.87 5.28
N GLU A 236 30.27 6.60 5.49
CA GLU A 236 29.68 5.48 4.74
C GLU A 236 28.20 5.28 5.12
N ARG A 237 27.86 5.48 6.40
CA ARG A 237 26.48 5.31 6.90
C ARG A 237 25.57 6.47 6.54
N LEU A 238 26.09 7.70 6.56
CA LEU A 238 25.38 8.87 6.06
C LEU A 238 24.99 8.67 4.59
N LEU A 239 25.89 8.10 3.79
CA LEU A 239 25.62 7.76 2.41
C LEU A 239 24.61 6.65 2.24
N CYS A 240 24.72 5.55 2.98
CA CYS A 240 23.69 4.52 2.91
C CYS A 240 22.32 5.12 3.22
N THR A 241 22.23 6.00 4.22
CA THR A 241 20.97 6.66 4.58
C THR A 241 20.46 7.59 3.48
N LEU A 242 21.33 8.43 2.91
CA LEU A 242 20.99 9.30 1.78
C LEU A 242 20.63 8.50 0.53
N HIS A 243 21.42 7.49 0.19
CA HIS A 243 21.19 6.59 -0.95
C HIS A 243 19.90 5.79 -0.80
N GLU A 244 19.60 5.29 0.39
CA GLU A 244 18.33 4.60 0.68
C GLU A 244 17.14 5.58 0.64
N LEU A 245 17.34 6.83 1.06
CA LEU A 245 16.34 7.88 0.93
C LEU A 245 16.12 8.28 -0.53
N THR A 246 17.12 8.18 -1.42
CA THR A 246 16.97 8.51 -2.84
C THR A 246 16.52 7.34 -3.69
N GLY A 247 16.89 6.12 -3.31
CA GLY A 247 16.55 4.88 -4.01
C GLY A 247 15.13 4.38 -3.76
N ASP A 248 14.40 4.97 -2.81
CA ASP A 248 13.01 4.58 -2.57
C ASP A 248 12.14 4.93 -3.80
N PRO A 249 11.40 3.95 -4.36
CA PRO A 249 10.52 4.15 -5.50
C PRO A 249 9.51 5.29 -5.30
N TRP A 250 9.15 5.56 -4.04
CA TRP A 250 8.22 6.61 -3.70
C TRP A 250 8.75 8.01 -4.06
N TRP A 251 10.04 8.30 -3.81
CA TRP A 251 10.65 9.57 -4.22
C TRP A 251 10.90 9.59 -5.71
N THR A 252 11.44 8.52 -6.30
CA THR A 252 11.85 8.52 -7.72
C THR A 252 10.69 8.61 -8.71
N GLN A 253 9.47 8.27 -8.29
CA GLN A 253 8.27 8.35 -9.13
C GLN A 253 7.47 9.66 -8.93
N ASN A 254 7.90 10.53 -8.01
CA ASN A 254 7.20 11.76 -7.66
C ASN A 254 8.14 12.98 -7.81
N GLU A 255 7.89 13.84 -8.81
CA GLU A 255 8.73 15.02 -9.09
C GLU A 255 8.84 15.98 -7.89
N ALA A 256 7.76 16.20 -7.13
CA ALA A 256 7.78 17.07 -5.96
C ALA A 256 8.62 16.46 -4.82
N GLY A 257 8.50 15.15 -4.64
CA GLY A 257 9.35 14.37 -3.74
C GLY A 257 10.82 14.43 -4.15
N GLN A 258 11.14 14.19 -5.43
CA GLN A 258 12.50 14.29 -5.98
C GLN A 258 13.10 15.67 -5.73
N ARG A 259 12.34 16.74 -6.04
CA ARG A 259 12.78 18.10 -5.82
C ARG A 259 13.14 18.34 -4.35
N TYR A 260 12.27 17.91 -3.44
CA TYR A 260 12.46 18.09 -2.02
C TYR A 260 13.71 17.36 -1.51
N ILE A 261 13.89 16.08 -1.85
CA ILE A 261 15.05 15.32 -1.40
C ILE A 261 16.36 15.88 -1.99
N MET A 262 16.30 16.43 -3.20
CA MET A 262 17.40 17.12 -3.87
C MET A 262 17.77 18.45 -3.18
N GLU A 263 16.79 19.28 -2.85
CA GLU A 263 17.01 20.55 -2.13
C GLU A 263 17.63 20.31 -0.76
N VAL A 264 17.18 19.27 -0.05
CA VAL A 264 17.80 18.89 1.22
C VAL A 264 19.20 18.30 1.03
N GLY A 265 19.41 17.45 0.03
CA GLY A 265 20.74 16.92 -0.30
C GLY A 265 21.76 18.05 -0.53
N ILE A 266 21.36 19.11 -1.23
CA ILE A 266 22.18 20.32 -1.39
C ILE A 266 22.47 20.97 -0.04
N ALA A 267 21.45 21.20 0.79
CA ALA A 267 21.61 21.86 2.09
C ALA A 267 22.56 21.10 3.04
N VAL A 268 22.45 19.76 3.08
CA VAL A 268 23.31 18.90 3.91
C VAL A 268 24.77 18.97 3.43
N VAL A 269 25.01 18.84 2.12
CA VAL A 269 26.37 18.93 1.56
C VAL A 269 26.95 20.33 1.77
N GLN A 270 26.15 21.38 1.61
CA GLN A 270 26.55 22.76 1.85
C GLN A 270 26.93 22.98 3.33
N ALA A 271 26.09 22.53 4.27
CA ALA A 271 26.36 22.61 5.70
C ALA A 271 27.65 21.86 6.09
N PHE A 272 27.94 20.73 5.44
CA PHE A 272 29.21 20.02 5.60
C PHE A 272 30.41 20.86 5.11
N LEU A 273 30.32 21.40 3.89
CA LEU A 273 31.38 22.25 3.33
C LEU A 273 31.68 23.44 4.25
N ASP A 274 30.63 24.04 4.81
CA ASP A 274 30.74 25.19 5.72
C ASP A 274 31.26 24.78 7.11
N SER A 275 31.02 23.53 7.53
CA SER A 275 31.51 22.93 8.78
C SER A 275 32.89 22.27 8.64
N GLY A 276 33.48 22.26 7.44
CA GLY A 276 34.68 21.49 7.10
C GLY A 276 35.89 21.74 7.99
N ALA A 277 36.00 22.92 8.61
CA ALA A 277 37.09 23.25 9.54
C ALA A 277 37.10 22.41 10.84
N LYS A 278 35.99 21.76 11.18
CA LYS A 278 35.87 20.92 12.40
C LYS A 278 36.44 19.50 12.23
N PHE A 279 36.72 19.07 11.00
CA PHE A 279 37.12 17.71 10.67
C PHE A 279 38.60 17.63 10.28
N THR A 280 39.23 16.49 10.54
CA THR A 280 40.62 16.24 10.12
C THR A 280 40.72 16.18 8.58
N PRO A 281 41.91 16.41 7.99
CA PRO A 281 42.11 16.29 6.54
C PRO A 281 41.68 14.92 5.96
N MET A 282 41.94 13.83 6.69
CA MET A 282 41.59 12.47 6.27
C MET A 282 40.07 12.25 6.26
N GLU A 283 39.37 12.74 7.29
CA GLU A 283 37.90 12.71 7.37
C GLU A 283 37.26 13.57 6.30
N ARG A 284 37.82 14.76 6.03
CA ARG A 284 37.34 15.65 4.96
C ARG A 284 37.43 14.99 3.60
N ALA A 285 38.55 14.33 3.27
CA ALA A 285 38.72 13.66 1.98
C ALA A 285 37.73 12.48 1.83
N LYS A 286 37.55 11.68 2.88
CA LYS A 286 36.55 10.60 2.88
C LYS A 286 35.14 11.13 2.69
N ILE A 287 34.72 12.12 3.49
CA ILE A 287 33.37 12.71 3.41
C ILE A 287 33.18 13.42 2.07
N ALA A 288 34.20 14.07 1.51
CA ALA A 288 34.12 14.74 0.23
C ALA A 288 33.85 13.77 -0.93
N ALA A 289 34.63 12.68 -1.04
CA ALA A 289 34.42 11.62 -2.05
C ALA A 289 33.02 10.97 -1.94
N ILE A 290 32.50 10.96 -0.73
CA ILE A 290 31.23 10.39 -0.36
C ILE A 290 30.08 11.30 -0.81
N CYS A 291 30.08 12.57 -0.38
CA CYS A 291 29.16 13.59 -0.87
C CYS A 291 29.18 13.68 -2.40
N ASP A 292 30.33 13.46 -3.03
CA ASP A 292 30.52 13.44 -4.47
C ASP A 292 29.68 12.35 -5.18
N SER A 293 29.66 11.16 -4.58
CA SER A 293 28.84 10.03 -5.05
C SER A 293 27.34 10.33 -4.92
N CYS A 294 26.91 10.92 -3.81
CA CYS A 294 25.52 11.36 -3.61
C CYS A 294 25.11 12.44 -4.62
N VAL A 295 25.94 13.46 -4.77
CA VAL A 295 25.75 14.56 -5.74
C VAL A 295 25.63 14.01 -7.16
N SER A 296 26.46 13.03 -7.51
CA SER A 296 26.42 12.37 -8.82
C SER A 296 25.14 11.55 -9.04
N MET A 297 24.67 10.83 -8.01
CA MET A 297 23.38 10.12 -8.03
C MET A 297 22.21 11.09 -8.26
N PHE A 298 22.10 12.14 -7.43
CA PHE A 298 21.06 13.17 -7.56
C PHE A 298 21.09 13.89 -8.90
N SER A 299 22.29 14.16 -9.43
CA SER A 299 22.50 14.76 -10.75
C SER A 299 22.00 13.83 -11.87
N LEU A 300 22.26 12.53 -11.77
CA LEU A 300 21.76 11.52 -12.70
C LEU A 300 20.22 11.47 -12.70
N ASP A 301 19.62 11.41 -11.51
CA ASP A 301 18.16 11.33 -11.33
C ASP A 301 17.45 12.59 -11.84
N ALA A 302 17.99 13.79 -11.58
CA ALA A 302 17.44 15.03 -12.14
C ALA A 302 17.55 15.12 -13.65
N ARG A 303 18.61 14.57 -14.25
CA ARG A 303 18.77 14.57 -15.72
C ARG A 303 17.86 13.55 -16.40
N ALA A 304 17.45 12.50 -15.69
CA ALA A 304 16.49 11.52 -16.19
C ALA A 304 15.07 12.09 -16.32
N VAL A 305 14.75 13.14 -15.57
CA VAL A 305 13.43 13.77 -15.54
C VAL A 305 13.46 15.11 -16.26
N SER A 306 12.61 15.29 -17.28
CA SER A 306 12.54 16.50 -18.13
C SER A 306 11.90 17.72 -17.41
N SER A 307 12.31 18.01 -16.18
CA SER A 307 11.83 19.15 -15.40
C SER A 307 12.82 20.32 -15.41
N GLN A 308 12.34 21.51 -15.78
CA GLN A 308 13.15 22.72 -15.83
C GLN A 308 13.71 23.12 -14.45
N HIS A 309 13.01 22.77 -13.36
CA HIS A 309 13.47 23.03 -12.00
C HIS A 309 14.52 22.02 -11.53
N LEU A 310 14.37 20.73 -11.86
CA LEU A 310 15.39 19.72 -11.55
C LEU A 310 16.70 20.00 -12.28
N LEU A 311 16.64 20.55 -13.49
CA LEU A 311 17.82 21.05 -14.22
C LEU A 311 18.51 22.24 -13.53
N GLN A 312 17.79 23.06 -12.74
CA GLN A 312 18.42 24.11 -11.93
C GLN A 312 19.12 23.52 -10.71
N LEU A 313 18.52 22.51 -10.07
CA LEU A 313 19.16 21.80 -8.96
C LEU A 313 20.40 21.02 -9.41
N ASP A 314 20.38 20.42 -10.61
CA ASP A 314 21.56 19.78 -11.22
C ASP A 314 22.77 20.72 -11.34
N ARG A 315 22.53 22.00 -11.63
CA ARG A 315 23.60 23.01 -11.66
C ARG A 315 24.19 23.28 -10.28
N HIS A 316 23.36 23.30 -9.24
CA HIS A 316 23.84 23.43 -7.85
C HIS A 316 24.64 22.19 -7.43
N PHE A 317 24.15 21.00 -7.76
CA PHE A 317 24.89 19.75 -7.55
C PHE A 317 26.26 19.76 -8.27
N SER A 318 26.29 20.20 -9.52
CA SER A 318 27.54 20.33 -10.28
C SER A 318 28.53 21.34 -9.62
N ALA A 319 28.02 22.43 -9.03
CA ALA A 319 28.85 23.39 -8.30
C ALA A 319 29.37 22.81 -6.97
N LEU A 320 28.55 22.02 -6.27
CA LEU A 320 28.96 21.31 -5.06
C LEU A 320 30.04 20.25 -5.36
N HIS A 321 29.88 19.48 -6.44
CA HIS A 321 30.86 18.50 -6.92
C HIS A 321 32.25 19.14 -7.11
N LEU A 322 32.33 20.29 -7.78
CA LEU A 322 33.58 21.04 -7.95
C LEU A 322 34.22 21.45 -6.61
N ARG A 323 33.40 21.90 -5.63
CA ARG A 323 33.89 22.29 -4.30
C ARG A 323 34.37 21.08 -3.49
N LEU A 324 33.68 19.96 -3.58
CA LEU A 324 34.06 18.71 -2.91
C LEU A 324 35.37 18.16 -3.49
N THR A 325 35.52 18.20 -4.82
CA THR A 325 36.75 17.78 -5.50
C THR A 325 37.94 18.62 -5.03
N ALA A 326 37.78 19.95 -4.92
CA ALA A 326 38.80 20.87 -4.42
C ALA A 326 39.15 20.69 -2.93
N MET A 327 38.27 20.08 -2.14
CA MET A 327 38.54 19.73 -0.74
C MET A 327 39.24 18.38 -0.57
N SER A 328 39.11 17.49 -1.56
CA SER A 328 39.73 16.16 -1.56
C SER A 328 41.18 16.16 -2.07
N SER A 329 41.58 17.20 -2.80
CA SER A 329 42.93 17.44 -3.34
C SER A 329 43.86 18.13 -2.34
#